data_AF-A0A1E4FQH1-F1
#
_entry.id   AF-A0A1E4FQH1-F1
#
_cell.length_a   1.000
_cell.length_b   1.000
_cell.length_c   1.000
_cell.angle_alpha   90.00
_cell.angle_beta   90.00
_cell.angle_gamma   90.00
#
_symmetry.space_group_name_H-M   'P 1'
#
loop_
_entity.id
_entity.type
_entity.pdbx_description
1 polymer ?
#
loop_
_entity_poly.entity_id
_entity_poly.type
_entity_poly.pdbx_seq_one_letter_code
_entity_poly.pdbx_strand_id
1 'polypeptide(L)'
;MLVVDPHHWLDENGFYPTEALQLWKKLDRIGLFVSSGCDLQPLHGRPTVAKCKARNCGCSMFVARTGDDHLLAFCPICRKEEMLISNWRDTFWAEDRLSSEVVFQ
;
A
#
# COMPACT_ATOMS: atom_id res chain seq x y z
N MET A 1 -3.49 10.20 -10.39
CA MET A 1 -3.39 8.89 -9.73
C MET A 1 -2.38 8.05 -10.48
N LEU A 2 -1.56 7.26 -9.77
CA LEU A 2 -0.62 6.30 -10.35
C LEU A 2 -1.25 4.90 -10.31
N VAL A 3 -1.26 4.18 -11.43
CA VAL A 3 -1.71 2.77 -11.47
C VAL A 3 -0.49 1.88 -11.35
N VAL A 4 -0.53 0.90 -10.45
CA VAL A 4 0.62 0.10 -10.06
C VAL A 4 0.25 -1.37 -9.94
N ASP A 5 1.12 -2.20 -10.53
CA ASP A 5 1.33 -3.58 -10.12
C ASP A 5 2.70 -3.62 -9.40
N PRO A 6 2.76 -3.99 -8.10
CA PRO A 6 4.02 -4.02 -7.36
C PRO A 6 5.07 -4.95 -7.97
N HIS A 7 4.66 -6.06 -8.59
CA HIS A 7 5.57 -7.06 -9.16
C HIS A 7 6.43 -6.51 -10.29
N HIS A 8 6.00 -5.45 -10.97
CA HIS A 8 6.82 -4.77 -11.98
C HIS A 8 8.05 -4.05 -11.39
N TRP A 9 8.08 -3.81 -10.07
CA TRP A 9 9.15 -3.10 -9.38
C TRP A 9 9.86 -3.93 -8.30
N LEU A 10 9.34 -5.12 -7.99
CA LEU A 10 10.02 -6.10 -7.16
C LEU A 10 11.00 -6.91 -8.01
N ASP A 11 11.94 -7.58 -7.35
CA ASP A 11 12.82 -8.55 -8.01
C ASP A 11 12.12 -9.89 -8.28
N GLU A 12 12.83 -10.83 -8.91
CA GLU A 12 12.31 -12.16 -9.25
C GLU A 12 11.85 -12.99 -8.05
N ASN A 13 12.28 -12.64 -6.84
CA ASN A 13 11.90 -13.31 -5.59
C ASN A 13 10.79 -12.55 -4.84
N GLY A 14 10.27 -11.45 -5.41
CA GLY A 14 9.25 -10.63 -4.79
C GLY A 14 9.79 -9.66 -3.74
N PHE A 15 11.10 -9.40 -3.69
CA PHE A 15 11.72 -8.48 -2.73
C PHE A 15 12.11 -7.14 -3.39
N TYR A 16 12.63 -6.23 -2.57
CA TYR A 16 13.13 -4.95 -3.05
C TYR A 16 14.34 -5.16 -3.96
N PRO A 17 14.38 -4.50 -5.14
CA PRO A 17 15.51 -4.65 -6.06
C PRO A 17 16.77 -3.98 -5.48
N THR A 18 17.88 -4.73 -5.48
CA THR A 18 19.20 -4.24 -5.05
C THR A 18 19.82 -3.26 -6.06
N GLU A 19 19.58 -3.49 -7.35
CA GLU A 19 20.12 -2.68 -8.46
C GLU A 19 19.37 -1.36 -8.70
N ALA A 20 18.25 -1.13 -8.01
CA ALA A 20 17.34 0.00 -8.26
C ALA A 20 16.88 0.70 -6.96
N LEU A 21 17.85 1.13 -6.14
CA LEU A 21 17.61 1.78 -4.83
C LEU A 21 16.68 3.00 -4.90
N GLN A 22 16.61 3.71 -6.03
CA GLN A 22 15.70 4.82 -6.25
C GLN A 22 14.21 4.44 -6.13
N LEU A 23 13.87 3.15 -6.34
CA LEU A 23 12.50 2.65 -6.25
C LEU A 23 12.06 2.40 -4.79
N TRP A 24 12.99 2.29 -3.84
CA TRP A 24 12.68 1.88 -2.47
C TRP A 24 11.66 2.79 -1.78
N LYS A 25 11.83 4.11 -1.89
CA LYS A 25 10.85 5.08 -1.32
C LYS A 25 9.45 4.92 -1.89
N LYS A 26 9.33 4.41 -3.11
CA LYS A 26 8.06 4.17 -3.79
C LYS A 26 7.46 2.84 -3.31
N LEU A 27 8.29 1.80 -3.23
CA LEU A 27 7.94 0.48 -2.72
C LEU A 27 7.53 0.55 -1.25
N ASP A 28 8.25 1.28 -0.39
CA ASP A 28 7.87 1.52 1.01
C ASP A 28 6.46 2.09 1.12
N ARG A 29 6.14 3.02 0.22
CA ARG A 29 4.84 3.67 0.22
C ARG A 29 3.73 2.74 -0.29
N ILE A 30 4.01 1.90 -1.28
CA ILE A 30 3.11 0.84 -1.72
C ILE A 30 2.87 -0.12 -0.55
N GLY A 31 3.93 -0.61 0.09
CA GLY A 31 3.87 -1.52 1.22
C GLY A 31 3.01 -0.99 2.36
N LEU A 32 3.16 0.28 2.73
CA LEU A 32 2.30 0.90 3.75
C LEU A 32 0.80 0.83 3.39
N PHE A 33 0.45 1.04 2.12
CA PHE A 33 -0.94 0.94 1.66
C PHE A 33 -1.41 -0.51 1.60
N VAL A 34 -0.57 -1.41 1.10
CA VAL A 34 -0.87 -2.85 1.03
C VAL A 34 -1.07 -3.42 2.43
N SER A 35 -0.09 -3.28 3.33
CA SER A 35 -0.21 -3.77 4.70
C SER A 35 -1.37 -3.12 5.46
N SER A 36 -1.74 -1.86 5.16
CA SER A 36 -2.92 -1.26 5.78
C SER A 36 -4.24 -1.81 5.22
N GLY A 37 -4.24 -2.23 3.96
CA GLY A 37 -5.44 -2.62 3.22
C GLY A 37 -5.65 -4.12 3.01
N CYS A 38 -4.66 -4.96 3.33
CA CYS A 38 -4.66 -6.37 2.92
C CYS A 38 -5.80 -7.20 3.51
N ASP A 39 -6.32 -6.82 4.68
CA ASP A 39 -7.41 -7.46 5.40
C ASP A 39 -8.76 -6.74 5.23
N LEU A 40 -8.82 -5.70 4.39
CA LEU A 40 -10.08 -5.03 4.11
C LEU A 40 -11.03 -5.94 3.34
N GLN A 41 -12.31 -5.90 3.73
CA GLN A 41 -13.40 -6.42 2.90
C GLN A 41 -13.59 -5.53 1.66
N PRO A 42 -14.14 -6.06 0.55
CA PRO A 42 -14.49 -5.24 -0.61
C PRO A 42 -15.34 -4.03 -0.22
N LEU A 43 -15.09 -2.88 -0.85
CA LEU A 43 -15.75 -1.59 -0.62
C LEU A 43 -15.56 -0.98 0.78
N HIS A 44 -14.62 -1.50 1.57
CA HIS A 44 -14.24 -0.93 2.87
C HIS A 44 -12.90 -0.21 2.78
N GLY A 45 -12.68 0.76 3.66
CA GLY A 45 -11.41 1.48 3.76
C GLY A 45 -11.07 1.88 5.18
N ARG A 46 -9.80 2.22 5.40
CA ARG A 46 -9.28 2.66 6.70
C ARG A 46 -8.15 3.69 6.54
N PRO A 47 -7.89 4.52 7.56
CA PRO A 47 -6.71 5.37 7.58
C PRO A 47 -5.42 4.54 7.62
N THR A 48 -4.35 5.13 7.11
CA THR A 48 -2.98 4.57 7.11
C THR A 48 -2.03 5.51 7.87
N VAL A 49 -0.84 5.02 8.18
CA VAL A 49 0.23 5.88 8.75
C VAL A 49 0.88 6.79 7.71
N ALA A 50 0.70 6.51 6.42
CA ALA A 50 1.23 7.33 5.35
C ALA A 50 0.57 8.72 5.34
N LYS A 51 1.37 9.77 5.24
CA LYS A 51 0.89 11.16 5.18
C LYS A 51 0.67 11.64 3.75
N CYS A 52 -0.31 12.54 3.57
CA CYS A 52 -0.54 13.21 2.31
C CYS A 52 0.67 14.05 1.89
N LYS A 53 1.05 13.96 0.61
CA LYS A 53 2.19 14.70 0.04
C LYS A 53 1.84 16.15 -0.36
N ALA A 54 0.57 16.53 -0.30
CA ALA A 54 0.16 17.90 -0.60
C ALA A 54 0.67 18.87 0.47
N ARG A 55 1.24 20.00 0.04
CA ARG A 55 1.71 21.06 0.93
C ARG A 55 0.56 21.50 1.84
N ASN A 56 0.84 21.63 3.14
CA ASN A 56 -0.10 22.05 4.20
C ASN A 56 -1.28 21.09 4.49
N CYS A 57 -1.35 19.90 3.89
CA CYS A 57 -2.39 18.93 4.25
C CYS A 57 -2.02 18.14 5.52
N GLY A 58 -0.88 17.43 5.51
CA GLY A 58 -0.41 16.62 6.63
C GLY A 58 -1.35 15.49 7.10
N CYS A 59 -2.51 15.32 6.47
CA CYS A 59 -3.51 14.32 6.83
C CYS A 59 -2.98 12.91 6.57
N SER A 60 -3.45 11.96 7.38
CA SER A 60 -3.27 10.54 7.07
C SER A 60 -4.00 10.17 5.78
N MET A 61 -3.32 9.42 4.92
CA MET A 61 -3.92 8.84 3.73
C MET A 61 -4.85 7.70 4.13
N PHE A 62 -5.90 7.49 3.36
CA PHE A 62 -6.79 6.35 3.46
C PHE A 62 -6.45 5.35 2.37
N VAL A 63 -6.67 4.07 2.67
CA VAL A 63 -6.69 3.00 1.68
C VAL A 63 -8.07 2.35 1.71
N ALA A 64 -8.64 2.11 0.54
CA ALA A 64 -9.90 1.38 0.39
C ALA A 64 -9.72 0.24 -0.61
N ARG A 65 -10.37 -0.89 -0.34
CA ARG A 65 -10.44 -2.00 -1.27
C ARG A 65 -11.61 -1.82 -2.21
N THR A 66 -11.38 -1.84 -3.52
CA THR A 66 -12.43 -1.69 -4.53
C THR A 66 -13.23 -2.98 -4.69
N GLY A 67 -14.31 -2.95 -5.47
CA GLY A 67 -15.05 -4.15 -5.86
C GLY A 67 -14.18 -5.13 -6.68
N ASP A 68 -13.35 -4.59 -7.57
CA ASP A 68 -12.44 -5.37 -8.43
C ASP A 68 -11.12 -5.74 -7.74
N ASP A 69 -11.11 -5.82 -6.41
CA ASP A 69 -9.96 -6.28 -5.62
C ASP A 69 -8.68 -5.44 -5.71
N HIS A 70 -8.77 -4.17 -6.13
CA HIS A 70 -7.67 -3.22 -6.07
C HIS A 70 -7.62 -2.51 -4.72
N LEU A 71 -6.47 -1.95 -4.35
CA LEU A 71 -6.33 -0.99 -3.25
C LEU A 71 -6.21 0.43 -3.81
N LEU A 72 -7.17 1.29 -3.48
CA LEU A 72 -7.15 2.71 -3.81
C LEU A 72 -6.64 3.50 -2.61
N ALA A 73 -5.49 4.17 -2.77
CA ALA A 73 -4.92 5.07 -1.78
C ALA A 73 -5.26 6.53 -2.13
N PHE A 74 -5.87 7.26 -1.19
CA PHE A 74 -6.33 8.63 -1.41
C PHE A 74 -6.27 9.48 -0.13
N CYS A 75 -6.25 10.80 -0.31
CA CYS A 75 -6.38 11.73 0.81
C CYS A 75 -7.86 12.10 0.99
N PRO A 76 -8.47 11.91 2.17
CA PRO A 76 -9.88 12.27 2.38
C PRO A 76 -10.12 13.78 2.39
N ILE A 77 -9.11 14.57 2.77
CA ILE A 77 -9.21 16.04 2.84
C ILE A 77 -8.98 16.68 1.48
N CYS A 78 -7.88 16.34 0.81
CA CYS A 78 -7.59 16.88 -0.53
C CYS A 78 -8.45 16.23 -1.63
N ARG A 79 -9.13 15.10 -1.34
CA ARG A 79 -9.86 14.27 -2.30
C ARG A 79 -9.02 13.85 -3.50
N LYS A 80 -7.70 13.75 -3.31
CA LYS A 80 -6.74 13.36 -4.35
C LYS A 80 -6.38 11.90 -4.19
N GLU A 81 -6.58 11.15 -5.27
CA GLU A 81 -6.13 9.78 -5.42
C GLU A 81 -4.62 9.77 -5.71
N GLU A 82 -3.89 8.99 -4.92
CA GLU A 82 -2.46 8.82 -5.08
C GLU A 82 -2.14 7.59 -5.93
N MET A 83 -2.65 6.42 -5.54
CA MET A 83 -2.33 5.15 -6.18
C MET A 83 -3.55 4.23 -6.27
N LEU A 84 -3.63 3.47 -7.36
CA LEU A 84 -4.48 2.29 -7.50
C LEU A 84 -3.55 1.08 -7.68
N ILE A 85 -3.62 0.13 -6.74
CA ILE A 85 -2.68 -0.99 -6.64
C ILE A 85 -3.42 -2.30 -6.99
N SER A 86 -2.95 -2.99 -8.01
CA SER A 86 -3.38 -4.35 -8.42
C SER A 86 -2.38 -5.40 -7.96
N ASN A 87 -2.77 -6.69 -8.06
CA ASN A 87 -1.90 -7.85 -7.83
C ASN A 87 -1.05 -7.73 -6.55
N TRP A 88 -1.68 -7.30 -5.44
CA TRP A 88 -0.99 -7.00 -4.19
C TRP A 88 -1.01 -8.16 -3.20
N ARG A 89 -1.89 -9.16 -3.40
CA ARG A 89 -2.19 -10.21 -2.41
C ARG A 89 -1.02 -11.14 -2.13
N ASP A 90 -0.25 -11.41 -3.16
CA ASP A 90 0.91 -12.31 -3.21
C ASP A 90 2.22 -11.55 -2.97
N THR A 91 2.15 -10.32 -2.45
CA THR A 91 3.32 -9.57 -2.00
C THR A 91 3.59 -9.85 -0.53
N PHE A 92 4.86 -9.85 -0.13
CA PHE A 92 5.25 -10.07 1.27
C PHE A 92 4.61 -9.05 2.23
N TRP A 93 4.27 -7.83 1.79
CA TRP A 93 3.54 -6.86 2.61
C TRP A 93 2.13 -7.31 3.01
N ALA A 94 1.50 -8.14 2.19
CA ALA A 94 0.19 -8.71 2.47
C ALA A 94 0.30 -9.93 3.39
N GLU A 95 1.37 -10.72 3.24
CA GLU A 95 1.65 -11.92 4.04
C GLU A 95 2.09 -11.59 5.48
N ASP A 96 2.95 -10.58 5.66
CA ASP A 96 3.53 -10.23 6.97
C ASP A 96 2.48 -9.73 7.99
N ARG A 97 1.30 -9.30 7.51
CA ARG A 97 0.17 -8.97 8.39
C ARG A 97 -0.66 -10.19 8.82
N LEU A 98 -0.61 -11.28 8.06
CA LEU A 98 -1.28 -12.53 8.42
C LEU A 98 -0.50 -13.30 9.49
N SER A 99 0.80 -13.05 9.63
CA SER A 99 1.69 -13.71 10.60
C SER A 99 1.80 -13.00 11.97
N SER A 100 1.12 -11.87 12.17
CA SER A 100 1.24 -11.02 13.36
C SER A 100 0.59 -11.60 14.64
N GLU A 101 0.67 -12.92 14.87
CA GLU A 101 0.58 -13.46 16.23
C GLU A 101 1.83 -13.05 17.00
N VAL A 102 1.71 -11.99 17.80
CA VAL A 102 2.73 -11.65 18.80
C VAL A 102 2.55 -12.62 19.97
N VAL A 103 3.25 -13.74 19.96
CA VAL A 103 3.39 -14.59 21.16
C VAL A 103 4.35 -13.87 22.11
N PHE A 104 3.79 -13.20 23.12
CA PHE A 104 4.58 -12.78 24.28
C PHE A 104 5.01 -14.03 25.04
N GLN A 105 6.30 -14.37 24.98
CA GLN A 105 6.95 -15.31 25.92
C GLN A 105 7.35 -14.59 27.20
#